data_AF-A0A963NVC4-F1
#
_entry.id   AF-A0A963NVC4-F1
#
_cell.length_a   1.000
_cell.length_b   1.000
_cell.length_c   1.000
_cell.angle_alpha   90.00
_cell.angle_beta   90.00
_cell.angle_gamma   90.00
#
_symmetry.space_group_name_H-M   'P 1'
#
loop_
_entity.id
_entity.type
_entity.pdbx_description
1 polymer ?
#
loop_
_entity_poly.entity_id
_entity_poly.type
_entity_poly.pdbx_seq_one_letter_code
_entity_poly.pdbx_strand_id
1 'polypeptide(L)' 'MTSLTTASGSAFGTANPHALATILEAGETRRIISATDIYDISGVKLWAGNQPVSAALQRRLLDRELRQPLET' A
#
# COMPACT_ATOMS: atom_id res chain seq x y z
N MET A 1 34.18 -11.91 -7.80
CA MET A 1 32.78 -12.31 -7.56
C MET A 1 32.47 -12.00 -6.11
N THR A 2 31.74 -10.92 -5.84
CA THR A 2 31.21 -10.61 -4.51
C THR A 2 29.97 -9.76 -4.71
N SER A 3 28.81 -10.42 -4.63
CA SER A 3 27.49 -9.79 -4.75
C SER A 3 27.25 -8.85 -3.57
N LEU A 4 26.89 -7.61 -3.87
CA LEU A 4 26.35 -6.66 -2.90
C LEU A 4 24.96 -7.14 -2.47
N THR A 5 24.86 -7.78 -1.31
CA THR A 5 23.58 -7.93 -0.61
C THR A 5 23.22 -6.57 -0.04
N THR A 6 22.43 -5.80 -0.80
CA THR A 6 21.69 -4.65 -0.28
C THR A 6 20.51 -5.20 0.52
N ALA A 7 20.72 -5.39 1.82
CA ALA A 7 19.62 -5.51 2.77
C ALA A 7 18.96 -4.13 2.93
N SER A 8 18.20 -3.68 1.93
CA SER A 8 17.16 -2.69 2.13
C SER A 8 16.01 -3.40 2.84
N GLY A 9 16.13 -3.54 4.17
CA GLY A 9 14.97 -3.78 5.01
C GLY A 9 14.02 -2.60 4.81
N SER A 10 12.99 -2.81 4.00
CA SER A 10 12.07 -1.78 3.55
C SER A 10 11.37 -1.14 4.75
N ALA A 11 11.85 0.03 5.18
CA ALA A 11 11.07 0.96 6.00
C ALA A 11 9.75 1.39 5.29
N PHE A 12 9.59 0.98 4.04
CA PHE A 12 8.46 1.15 3.13
C PHE A 12 7.56 -0.10 3.03
N GLY A 13 7.80 -1.13 3.84
CA GLY A 13 6.95 -2.31 3.91
C GLY A 13 5.60 -1.97 4.54
N THR A 14 5.55 -1.12 5.55
CA THR A 14 4.26 -0.71 6.16
C THR A 14 3.69 0.50 5.43
N ALA A 15 2.38 0.48 5.13
CA ALA A 15 1.70 1.66 4.60
C ALA A 15 1.89 2.84 5.54
N ASN A 16 2.35 3.98 5.03
CA ASN A 16 2.48 5.19 5.84
C ASN A 16 1.08 5.62 6.34
N PRO A 17 0.85 5.63 7.66
CA PRO A 17 -0.47 5.92 8.23
C PRO A 17 -0.94 7.34 7.92
N HIS A 18 -0.03 8.31 7.75
CA HIS A 18 -0.36 9.67 7.37
C HIS A 18 -0.83 9.74 5.91
N ALA A 19 -0.07 9.14 4.98
CA ALA A 19 -0.47 9.07 3.58
C ALA A 19 -1.82 8.36 3.43
N LEU A 20 -2.01 7.27 4.16
CA LEU A 20 -3.25 6.50 4.15
C LEU A 20 -4.44 7.30 4.71
N ALA A 21 -4.25 8.08 5.78
CA ALA A 21 -5.28 8.96 6.31
C ALA A 21 -5.68 10.05 5.30
N THR A 22 -4.70 10.69 4.65
CA THR A 22 -4.97 11.69 3.60
C THR A 22 -5.72 11.10 2.41
N ILE A 23 -5.34 9.89 1.97
CA ILE A 23 -6.06 9.19 0.89
C ILE A 23 -7.49 8.84 1.32
N LEU A 24 -7.71 8.46 2.58
CA LEU A 24 -9.05 8.16 3.09
C LEU A 24 -9.93 9.42 3.17
N GLU A 25 -9.43 10.52 3.74
CA GLU A 25 -10.16 11.79 3.81
C GLU A 25 -10.49 12.32 2.41
N ALA A 26 -9.52 12.25 1.50
CA ALA A 26 -9.76 12.59 0.10
C ALA A 26 -10.75 11.61 -0.57
N GLY A 27 -10.77 10.34 -0.14
CA GLY A 27 -11.74 9.31 -0.53
C GLY A 27 -13.19 9.62 -0.14
N GLU A 28 -13.38 10.37 0.95
CA GLU A 28 -14.69 10.77 1.47
C GLU A 28 -15.34 11.87 0.60
N THR A 29 -14.51 12.75 0.03
CA THR A 29 -14.96 13.83 -0.87
C THR A 29 -14.81 13.49 -2.35
N ARG A 30 -13.90 12.59 -2.71
CA ARG A 30 -13.55 12.24 -4.10
C ARG A 30 -13.35 10.74 -4.23
N ARG A 31 -13.81 10.16 -5.35
CA ARG A 31 -13.56 8.74 -5.62
C ARG A 31 -12.09 8.53 -5.99
N ILE A 32 -11.29 8.04 -5.04
CA ILE A 32 -9.91 7.61 -5.30
C ILE A 32 -9.91 6.14 -5.69
N ILE A 33 -9.43 5.87 -6.91
CA ILE A 33 -9.25 4.52 -7.45
C ILE A 33 -7.76 4.19 -7.53
N SER A 34 -7.41 2.95 -7.21
CA SER A 34 -6.07 2.43 -7.52
C SER A 34 -5.95 2.26 -9.03
N ALA A 35 -4.84 2.72 -9.61
CA ALA A 35 -4.54 2.43 -11.02
C ALA A 35 -4.09 0.97 -11.23
N THR A 36 -3.49 0.37 -10.20
CA THR A 36 -2.90 -0.96 -10.24
C THR A 36 -3.39 -1.82 -9.08
N ASP A 37 -3.27 -3.14 -9.22
CA ASP A 37 -3.47 -4.06 -8.11
C ASP A 37 -2.40 -3.86 -7.04
N ILE A 38 -2.80 -3.85 -5.76
CA ILE A 38 -1.88 -3.79 -4.62
C ILE A 38 -1.81 -5.15 -3.96
N TYR A 39 -0.58 -5.61 -3.72
CA TYR A 39 -0.28 -6.90 -3.10
C TYR A 39 0.49 -6.72 -1.78
N ASP A 40 0.20 -7.61 -0.84
CA ASP A 40 1.02 -7.84 0.36
C ASP A 40 2.38 -8.43 -0.02
N ILE A 41 3.34 -8.39 0.90
CA ILE A 41 4.66 -9.03 0.79
C ILE A 41 4.56 -10.53 0.49
N SER A 42 3.50 -11.20 0.97
CA SER A 42 3.19 -12.60 0.72
C SER A 42 2.56 -12.87 -0.66
N GLY A 43 2.34 -11.82 -1.47
CA GLY A 43 1.70 -11.92 -2.78
C GLY A 43 0.17 -11.99 -2.75
N VAL A 44 -0.45 -11.77 -1.59
CA VAL A 44 -1.91 -11.71 -1.45
C VAL A 44 -2.42 -10.37 -2.01
N LYS A 45 -3.41 -10.41 -2.90
CA LYS A 45 -4.04 -9.19 -3.43
C LYS A 45 -4.84 -8.50 -2.31
N LEU A 46 -4.37 -7.33 -1.86
CA LEU A 46 -5.02 -6.53 -0.83
C LEU A 46 -6.06 -5.59 -1.43
N TRP A 47 -5.78 -5.06 -2.62
CA TRP A 47 -6.67 -4.18 -3.36
C TRP A 47 -6.61 -4.50 -4.84
N ALA A 48 -7.76 -4.68 -5.46
CA ALA A 48 -7.82 -4.76 -6.91
C ALA A 48 -7.65 -3.36 -7.51
N GLY A 49 -6.97 -3.29 -8.65
CA GLY A 49 -6.96 -2.10 -9.49
C GLY A 49 -8.38 -1.68 -9.84
N ASN A 50 -8.59 -0.38 -9.99
CA ASN A 50 -9.86 0.22 -10.41
C ASN A 50 -11.01 0.07 -9.40
N GLN A 51 -10.72 -0.36 -8.17
CA GLN A 51 -11.64 -0.32 -7.05
C GLN A 51 -11.43 0.98 -6.24
N PRO A 52 -12.48 1.57 -5.66
CA PRO A 52 -12.34 2.72 -4.78
C PRO A 52 -11.67 2.33 -3.45
N VAL A 53 -11.00 3.30 -2.82
CA VAL A 53 -10.48 3.15 -1.45
C VAL A 53 -11.65 2.97 -0.48
N SER A 54 -11.48 2.12 0.54
CA SER A 54 -12.49 1.90 1.58
C SER A 54 -11.84 1.82 2.95
N ALA A 55 -12.60 2.09 4.02
CA ALA A 55 -12.13 1.95 5.39
C ALA A 55 -11.68 0.51 5.72
N ALA A 56 -12.33 -0.50 5.13
CA ALA A 56 -11.91 -1.89 5.28
C ALA A 56 -10.55 -2.17 4.63
N LEU A 57 -10.28 -1.54 3.48
CA LEU A 57 -8.97 -1.61 2.82
C LEU A 57 -7.90 -0.89 3.64
N GLN A 58 -8.21 0.27 4.24
CA GLN A 58 -7.31 0.99 5.12
C GLN A 58 -6.77 0.08 6.22
N ARG A 59 -7.68 -0.63 6.91
CA ARG A 59 -7.30 -1.56 7.97
C ARG A 59 -6.39 -2.67 7.46
N ARG A 60 -6.65 -3.18 6.25
CA ARG A 60 -5.81 -4.21 5.61
C ARG A 60 -4.42 -3.68 5.29
N LEU A 61 -4.30 -2.45 4.76
CA LEU A 61 -3.00 -1.84 4.44
C LEU A 61 -2.19 -1.47 5.70
N LEU A 62 -2.85 -1.22 6.84
CA LEU A 62 -2.19 -1.01 8.14
C LEU A 62 -1.76 -2.32 8.81
N ASP A 63 -2.52 -3.39 8.62
CA ASP A 63 -2.29 -4.72 9.23
C ASP A 63 -1.24 -5.55 8.47
N ARG A 64 -0.92 -5.15 7.23
CA ARG A 64 -0.14 -5.93 6.27
C ARG A 64 1.06 -5.15 5.77
N GLU A 65 2.17 -5.85 5.55
CA GLU A 65 3.32 -5.29 4.84
C GLU A 65 3.05 -5.31 3.33
N LEU A 66 3.08 -4.14 2.71
CA LEU A 66 3.00 -3.95 1.29
C LEU A 66 4.29 -4.36 0.60
N ARG A 67 4.12 -5.01 -0.55
CA ARG A 67 5.24 -5.34 -1.43
C ARG A 67 5.86 -4.10 -2.08
N GLN A 68 5.08 -3.03 -2.26
CA GLN A 68 5.51 -1.75 -2.83
C GLN A 68 4.92 -0.60 -1.99
N PRO A 69 5.68 0.49 -1.75
CA PRO A 69 5.14 1.66 -1.08
C PRO A 69 4.02 2.31 -1.88
N LEU A 70 3.05 2.89 -1.18
CA LEU A 70 1.98 3.69 -1.77
C LEU A 70 2.46 5.06 -2.30
N GLU A 71 3.65 5.50 -1.90
CA GLU A 71 4.16 6.88 -2.08
C GLU A 71 5.16 7.04 -3.25
N THR A 72 5.24 6.09 -4.20
CA THR A 72 6.18 6.19 -5.34
C THR A 72 5.82 7.27 -6.34
#